data_AF-A0A7Y7Y5X1-F1
#
_entry.id   AF-A0A7Y7Y5X1-F1
#
_cell.length_a   1.000
_cell.length_b   1.000
_cell.length_c   1.000
_cell.angle_alpha   90.00
_cell.angle_beta   90.00
_cell.angle_gamma   90.00
#
_symmetry.space_group_name_H-M   'P 1'
#
loop_
_entity.id
_entity.type
_entity.pdbx_description
1 polymer ?
#
loop_
_entity_poly.entity_id
_entity_poly.type
_entity_poly.pdbx_seq_one_letter_code
_entity_poly.pdbx_strand_id
1 'polypeptide(L)'
;MEHLASRHLSGKVNASQFSIGELELRGLLQSKAVVSTPVTRMVDSADGVRYVREVDVGRSIGTDKFSGGQSTSIMTVMTDKFGNLVTAFPGVLK
;
A
#
# COMPACT_ATOMS: atom_id res chain seq x y z
N MET A 1 7.40 3.33 -8.59
CA MET A 1 8.17 2.39 -7.76
C MET A 1 9.19 3.08 -6.87
N GLU A 2 9.93 4.09 -7.33
CA GLU A 2 10.97 4.77 -6.55
C GLU A 2 10.50 5.33 -5.20
N HIS A 3 9.35 6.02 -5.17
CA HIS A 3 8.75 6.52 -3.92
C HIS A 3 8.45 5.37 -2.94
N LEU A 4 7.84 4.31 -3.45
CA LEU A 4 7.46 3.16 -2.64
C LEU A 4 8.71 2.46 -2.07
N ALA A 5 9.74 2.26 -2.90
CA ALA A 5 10.99 1.64 -2.47
C ALA A 5 11.71 2.47 -1.41
N SER A 6 11.90 3.77 -1.66
CA SER A 6 12.62 4.68 -0.77
C SER A 6 11.93 4.92 0.58
N ARG A 7 10.61 4.70 0.66
CA ARG A 7 9.82 4.92 1.87
C ARG A 7 9.40 3.63 2.56
N HIS A 8 8.77 2.71 1.84
CA HIS A 8 8.07 1.55 2.37
C HIS A 8 8.82 0.22 2.23
N LEU A 9 9.97 0.21 1.54
CA LEU A 9 10.94 -0.91 1.54
C LEU A 9 12.28 -0.50 2.18
N SER A 10 12.30 0.64 2.88
CA SER A 10 13.54 1.24 3.41
C SER A 10 13.96 0.71 4.77
N GLY A 11 13.07 0.01 5.48
CA GLY A 11 13.25 -0.41 6.86
C GLY A 11 13.12 0.72 7.89
N LYS A 12 12.81 1.96 7.48
CA LYS A 12 12.68 3.10 8.39
C LYS A 12 11.39 3.03 9.21
N VAL A 13 11.51 3.17 10.52
CA VAL A 13 10.37 3.06 11.47
C VAL A 13 9.35 4.21 11.39
N ASN A 14 9.64 5.29 10.67
CA ASN A 14 8.74 6.44 10.53
C ASN A 14 7.62 6.24 9.49
N ALA A 15 7.60 5.09 8.82
CA ALA A 15 6.58 4.70 7.86
C ALA A 15 6.24 3.22 8.01
N SER A 16 5.05 2.81 7.57
CA SER A 16 4.72 1.39 7.42
C SER A 16 5.74 0.73 6.49
N GLN A 17 6.25 -0.44 6.86
CA GLN A 17 7.31 -1.11 6.10
C GLN A 17 6.84 -2.47 5.60
N PHE A 18 7.00 -2.72 4.30
CA PHE A 18 6.87 -4.07 3.77
C PHE A 18 7.99 -4.95 4.31
N SER A 19 7.66 -6.18 4.69
CA SER A 19 8.61 -7.24 5.00
C SER A 19 8.88 -8.17 3.80
N ILE A 20 8.06 -8.05 2.75
CA ILE A 20 8.21 -8.77 1.48
C ILE A 20 9.19 -8.05 0.54
N GLY A 21 9.77 -8.79 -0.40
CA GLY A 21 10.71 -8.24 -1.38
C GLY A 21 10.04 -7.38 -2.46
N GLU A 22 10.81 -6.54 -3.15
CA GLU A 22 10.27 -5.67 -4.21
C GLU A 22 9.62 -6.47 -5.36
N LEU A 23 10.24 -7.58 -5.77
CA LEU A 23 9.72 -8.44 -6.84
C LEU A 23 8.34 -9.00 -6.48
N GLU A 24 8.20 -9.47 -5.26
CA GLU A 24 6.96 -10.02 -4.70
C GLU A 24 5.89 -8.94 -4.59
N LEU A 25 6.25 -7.76 -4.11
CA LEU A 25 5.34 -6.62 -4.03
C LEU A 25 4.84 -6.18 -5.42
N ARG A 26 5.71 -6.12 -6.42
CA ARG A 26 5.30 -5.83 -7.81
C ARG A 26 4.30 -6.87 -8.32
N GLY A 27 4.55 -8.14 -8.05
CA GLY A 27 3.63 -9.23 -8.39
C GLY A 27 2.27 -9.08 -7.69
N LEU A 28 2.25 -8.75 -6.40
CA LEU A 28 1.01 -8.50 -5.65
C LEU A 28 0.23 -7.32 -6.24
N LEU A 29 0.88 -6.19 -6.50
CA LEU A 29 0.23 -4.99 -7.06
C LEU A 29 -0.40 -5.21 -8.43
N GLN A 30 0.12 -6.18 -9.21
CA GLN A 30 -0.41 -6.57 -10.51
C GLN A 30 -1.40 -7.74 -10.43
N SER A 31 -1.56 -8.35 -9.26
CA SER A 31 -2.44 -9.51 -9.09
C SER A 31 -3.90 -9.14 -9.32
N LYS A 32 -4.67 -10.09 -9.86
CA LYS A 32 -6.12 -9.91 -10.04
C LYS A 32 -6.82 -9.58 -8.72
N ALA A 33 -6.38 -10.17 -7.61
CA ALA A 33 -6.94 -9.90 -6.28
C ALA A 33 -6.81 -8.41 -5.92
N VAL A 34 -5.63 -7.82 -6.07
CA VAL A 34 -5.41 -6.39 -5.77
C VAL A 34 -6.13 -5.48 -6.77
N VAL A 35 -6.00 -5.74 -8.08
CA VAL A 35 -6.56 -4.87 -9.12
C VAL A 35 -8.09 -4.88 -9.13
N SER A 36 -8.72 -6.01 -8.79
CA SER A 36 -10.19 -6.12 -8.71
C SER A 36 -10.79 -5.67 -7.38
N THR A 37 -9.96 -5.35 -6.37
CA THR A 37 -10.46 -4.84 -5.09
C THR A 37 -11.15 -3.48 -5.32
N PRO A 38 -12.38 -3.28 -4.81
CA PRO A 38 -13.10 -2.03 -4.99
C PRO A 38 -12.40 -0.88 -4.26
N VAL A 39 -12.60 0.33 -4.78
CA VAL A 39 -12.20 1.56 -4.07
C VAL A 39 -13.12 1.74 -2.86
N THR A 40 -12.53 1.88 -1.68
CA THR A 40 -13.27 2.02 -0.41
C THR A 40 -13.37 3.48 0.05
N ARG A 41 -12.44 4.34 -0.40
CA ARG A 41 -12.41 5.77 -0.07
C ARG A 41 -11.72 6.59 -1.15
N MET A 42 -12.07 7.87 -1.20
CA MET A 42 -11.39 8.89 -1.99
C MET A 42 -10.78 9.91 -1.04
N VAL A 43 -9.55 10.36 -1.33
CA VAL A 43 -8.83 11.34 -0.49
C VAL A 43 -8.32 12.46 -1.38
N ASP A 44 -8.71 13.69 -1.08
CA ASP A 44 -8.16 14.87 -1.75
C ASP A 44 -6.68 15.06 -1.37
N SER A 45 -5.86 15.35 -2.36
CA SER A 45 -4.45 15.68 -2.19
C SER A 45 -4.07 16.85 -3.08
N ALA A 46 -2.91 17.46 -2.84
CA ALA A 46 -2.42 18.58 -3.65
C ALA A 46 -2.33 18.21 -5.16
N ASP A 47 -2.04 16.95 -5.48
CA ASP A 47 -1.93 16.47 -6.86
C ASP A 47 -3.22 15.81 -7.38
N GLY A 48 -4.35 16.05 -6.71
CA GLY A 48 -5.67 15.52 -7.07
C GLY A 48 -6.15 14.35 -6.21
N VAL A 49 -7.34 13.86 -6.53
CA VAL A 49 -8.02 12.78 -5.78
C VAL A 49 -7.22 11.48 -5.84
N ARG A 50 -7.08 10.82 -4.69
CA ARG A 50 -6.51 9.49 -4.55
C ARG A 50 -7.58 8.46 -4.26
N TYR A 51 -7.59 7.40 -5.04
CA TYR A 51 -8.53 6.29 -4.94
C TYR A 51 -7.86 5.18 -4.15
N VAL A 52 -8.39 4.90 -2.97
CA VAL A 52 -7.78 3.99 -2.02
C VAL A 52 -8.49 2.64 -2.06
N ARG A 53 -7.69 1.57 -2.06
CA ARG A 53 -8.13 0.20 -1.89
C ARG A 53 -7.40 -0.38 -0.69
N GLU A 54 -8.12 -1.14 0.11
CA GLU A 54 -7.55 -1.88 1.24
C GLU A 54 -7.73 -3.37 0.94
N VAL A 55 -6.61 -4.06 0.77
CA VAL A 55 -6.57 -5.45 0.30
C VAL A 55 -6.01 -6.31 1.41
N ASP A 56 -6.76 -7.33 1.85
CA ASP A 56 -6.19 -8.38 2.69
C ASP A 56 -5.45 -9.40 1.83
N VAL A 57 -4.14 -9.50 2.03
CA VAL A 57 -3.27 -10.43 1.29
C VAL A 57 -3.30 -11.84 1.90
N GLY A 58 -3.96 -12.03 3.05
CA GLY A 58 -4.13 -13.33 3.73
C GLY A 58 -2.87 -13.84 4.44
N ARG A 59 -1.80 -13.05 4.46
CA ARG A 59 -0.56 -13.31 5.22
C ARG A 59 0.11 -12.00 5.58
N SER A 60 0.94 -12.00 6.62
CA SER A 60 1.73 -10.82 6.98
C SER A 60 2.60 -10.36 5.80
N ILE A 61 2.50 -9.09 5.45
CA ILE A 61 3.28 -8.45 4.39
C ILE A 61 4.16 -7.31 4.90
N GLY A 62 4.04 -6.95 6.18
CA GLY A 62 4.81 -5.86 6.77
C GLY A 62 4.25 -5.35 8.08
N THR A 63 4.65 -4.14 8.46
CA THR A 63 4.25 -3.47 9.69
C THR A 63 3.43 -2.22 9.41
N ASP A 64 2.38 -2.01 10.19
CA ASP A 64 1.52 -0.83 10.10
C ASP A 64 1.92 0.24 11.14
N LYS A 65 2.46 1.37 10.68
CA LYS A 65 2.82 2.48 11.57
C LYS A 65 1.61 3.05 12.32
N PHE A 66 0.42 3.00 11.73
CA PHE A 66 -0.80 3.55 12.31
C PHE A 66 -1.38 2.66 13.41
N SER A 67 -0.85 1.43 13.53
CA SER A 67 -1.18 0.46 14.55
C SER A 67 0.03 0.14 15.44
N GLY A 68 0.92 1.12 15.65
CA GLY A 68 2.08 0.96 16.54
C GLY A 68 3.16 0.03 16.01
N GLY A 69 3.26 -0.15 14.69
CA GLY A 69 4.26 -1.00 14.05
C GLY A 69 3.93 -2.51 14.10
N GLN A 70 2.70 -2.87 14.43
CA GLN A 70 2.28 -4.28 14.46
C GLN A 70 2.27 -4.89 13.05
N SER A 71 2.51 -6.21 12.99
CA SER A 71 2.42 -6.99 11.75
C SER A 71 1.00 -6.92 11.16
N THR A 72 0.89 -6.87 9.84
CA THR A 72 -0.39 -6.79 9.14
C THR A 72 -0.37 -7.53 7.81
N SER A 73 -1.51 -8.10 7.43
CA SER A 73 -1.80 -8.64 6.10
C SER A 73 -2.48 -7.65 5.17
N ILE A 74 -2.93 -6.51 5.71
CA ILE A 74 -3.65 -5.50 4.94
C ILE A 74 -2.65 -4.63 4.18
N MET A 75 -2.93 -4.38 2.91
CA MET A 75 -2.21 -3.43 2.07
C MET A 75 -3.16 -2.31 1.64
N THR A 76 -2.78 -1.07 1.93
CA THR A 76 -3.40 0.09 1.29
C THR A 76 -2.72 0.34 -0.05
N VAL A 77 -3.50 0.45 -1.12
CA VAL A 77 -3.07 0.85 -2.47
C VAL A 77 -3.78 2.15 -2.86
N MET A 78 -3.02 3.14 -3.29
CA MET A 78 -3.54 4.45 -3.70
C MET A 78 -3.20 4.70 -5.17
N THR A 79 -4.24 4.94 -5.97
CA THR A 79 -4.08 5.29 -7.39
C THR A 79 -4.60 6.70 -7.69
N ASP A 80 -4.18 7.24 -8.83
CA ASP A 80 -4.83 8.40 -9.44
C ASP A 80 -6.14 7.99 -10.16
N LYS A 81 -6.81 8.95 -10.81
CA LYS A 81 -8.05 8.73 -11.56
C LYS A 81 -7.90 7.85 -12.80
N PHE A 82 -6.67 7.66 -13.30
CA PHE A 82 -6.37 6.80 -14.44
C PHE A 82 -5.96 5.38 -14.01
N GLY A 83 -5.88 5.12 -12.69
CA GLY A 83 -5.45 3.85 -12.15
C GLY A 83 -3.93 3.73 -12.01
N ASN A 84 -3.17 4.79 -12.25
CA ASN A 84 -1.72 4.76 -12.04
C ASN A 84 -1.42 4.67 -10.54
N LEU A 85 -0.50 3.79 -10.17
CA LEU A 85 -0.06 3.64 -8.79
C LEU A 85 0.64 4.92 -8.33
N VAL A 86 0.13 5.53 -7.26
CA VAL A 86 0.83 6.63 -6.60
C VAL A 86 1.64 6.13 -5.41
N THR A 87 1.03 5.33 -4.53
CA THR A 87 1.74 4.67 -3.43
C THR A 87 1.00 3.41 -2.98
N ALA A 88 1.71 2.56 -2.25
CA ALA A 88 1.13 1.45 -1.51
C ALA A 88 1.96 1.19 -0.25
N PHE A 89 1.31 0.72 0.82
CA PHE A 89 1.95 0.45 2.09
C PHE A 89 1.17 -0.57 2.93
N PRO A 90 1.83 -1.30 3.86
CA PRO A 90 1.13 -2.17 4.81
C PRO A 90 0.32 -1.37 5.82
N GLY A 91 -0.88 -1.85 6.10
CA GLY A 91 -1.83 -1.24 7.03
C GLY A 91 -2.98 -0.53 6.33
N VAL A 92 -3.80 0.09 7.16
CA VAL A 92 -5.00 0.84 6.77
C VAL A 92 -4.70 2.33 6.88
N LEU A 93 -5.13 3.12 5.91
CA LEU A 93 -4.99 4.57 5.98
C LEU A 93 -5.92 5.12 7.09
N LYS A 94 -5.35 5.79 8.11
CA LYS A 94 -6.11 6.49 9.15
C LYS A 94 -6.17 7.99 8.86
#